data_AF-A0A433P992-F1
#
_entry.id   AF-A0A433P992-F1
#
_cell.length_a   1.000
_cell.length_b   1.000
_cell.length_c   1.000
_cell.angle_alpha   90.00
_cell.angle_beta   90.00
_cell.angle_gamma   90.00
#
_symmetry.space_group_name_H-M   'P 1'
#
loop_
_entity.id
_entity.type
_entity.pdbx_description
1 polymer ?
#
loop_
_entity_poly.entity_id
_entity_poly.type
_entity_poly.pdbx_seq_one_letter_code
_entity_poly.pdbx_strand_id
1 'polypeptide(L)'
;SKPRKPPSPSSLTRSHQPPPTHVLPVHHTTLTPAKLTMSQYAKLPTADPEKLQDQNCSVLVAYHPNFAQPAQPRCEGQSCRRTFWKRFLICSFVFFLTFNVARNMCRNFPGFYQDSYYTDEFDLGLNYDGLRICEDVDLIPWRGNGNFEFDPELIRSLIVKLNGMTQHGTVNIHSHDGNERNSTQISVQVLLSDENLQKTIVVDAFLQGDAFSVFITTPRELTDECVKVDIEISFPSTLASFGDLEVKVPNFDVYEHCIAELRFNEVDIGTTYGNVFAGNLVASSAYASTTNGAITGHFAVSQSFEANVANGWVNATVEPFAEGKWDLSAKSVNGWVKLAV
;
A
#
# COMPACT_ATOMS: atom_id res chain seq x y z
N SER A 1 -62.34 17.09 -28.15
CA SER A 1 -62.61 16.38 -26.89
C SER A 1 -61.38 16.52 -25.99
N LYS A 2 -61.53 17.25 -24.87
CA LYS A 2 -60.45 17.45 -23.88
C LYS A 2 -60.18 16.15 -23.10
N PRO A 3 -58.92 15.74 -22.89
CA PRO A 3 -58.59 14.76 -21.86
C PRO A 3 -58.23 15.47 -20.53
N ARG A 4 -58.68 14.84 -19.44
CA ARG A 4 -58.69 15.30 -18.05
C ARG A 4 -57.29 15.35 -17.42
N LYS A 5 -57.10 16.33 -16.53
CA LYS A 5 -56.09 16.36 -15.46
C LYS A 5 -56.27 15.17 -14.50
N PRO A 6 -55.20 14.49 -14.07
CA PRO A 6 -55.22 13.62 -12.90
C PRO A 6 -55.04 14.41 -11.58
N PRO A 7 -55.56 13.89 -10.45
CA PRO A 7 -55.58 14.56 -9.16
C PRO A 7 -54.29 14.39 -8.34
N SER A 8 -54.02 15.40 -7.50
CA SER A 8 -52.97 15.45 -6.48
C SER A 8 -53.26 14.52 -5.29
N PRO A 9 -52.26 13.79 -4.75
CA PRO A 9 -52.38 13.15 -3.44
C PRO A 9 -51.92 14.05 -2.30
N SER A 10 -52.69 13.92 -1.23
CA SER A 10 -52.71 14.58 0.07
C SER A 10 -51.50 14.32 0.96
N SER A 11 -51.15 15.37 1.70
CA SER A 11 -50.32 15.41 2.90
C SER A 11 -50.82 14.50 4.03
N LEU A 12 -49.93 13.73 4.64
CA LEU A 12 -50.14 13.08 5.93
C LEU A 12 -48.97 13.40 6.87
N THR A 13 -49.26 14.33 7.77
CA THR A 13 -48.46 14.75 8.92
C THR A 13 -48.42 13.63 9.95
N ARG A 14 -47.24 13.23 10.41
CA ARG A 14 -47.12 12.38 11.61
C ARG A 14 -46.23 13.05 12.64
N SER A 15 -46.86 13.27 13.78
CA SER A 15 -46.38 13.94 15.00
C SER A 15 -45.10 13.31 15.56
N HIS A 16 -44.15 14.17 15.90
CA HIS A 16 -43.09 13.91 16.87
C HIS A 16 -43.70 13.65 18.25
N GLN A 17 -43.15 12.68 18.96
CA GLN A 17 -43.25 12.59 20.43
C GLN A 17 -41.95 11.96 20.95
N PRO A 18 -41.16 12.66 21.78
CA PRO A 18 -39.93 12.11 22.36
C PRO A 18 -40.24 11.18 23.56
N PRO A 19 -39.40 10.16 23.82
CA PRO A 19 -39.59 9.25 24.94
C PRO A 19 -39.19 9.88 26.29
N PRO A 20 -39.78 9.40 27.41
CA PRO A 20 -39.62 10.00 28.73
C PRO A 20 -38.28 9.69 29.40
N THR A 21 -37.77 10.71 30.08
CA THR A 21 -36.56 10.73 30.91
C THR A 21 -36.81 9.96 32.22
N HIS A 22 -36.08 8.86 32.45
CA HIS A 22 -35.99 8.22 33.76
C HIS A 22 -34.66 8.58 34.42
N VAL A 23 -34.75 9.39 35.47
CA VAL A 23 -33.69 9.70 36.43
C VAL A 23 -33.68 8.60 37.49
N LEU A 24 -32.52 7.97 37.71
CA LEU A 24 -32.26 7.08 38.86
C LEU A 24 -30.94 7.49 39.53
N PRO A 25 -30.79 7.21 40.84
CA PRO A 25 -30.01 8.04 41.74
C PRO A 25 -28.54 7.65 41.85
N VAL A 26 -27.75 8.67 42.17
CA VAL A 26 -26.34 8.63 42.53
C VAL A 26 -26.14 7.81 43.81
N HIS A 27 -25.35 6.73 43.73
CA HIS A 27 -24.77 6.08 44.89
C HIS A 27 -23.29 6.47 45.01
N HIS A 28 -22.98 7.25 46.04
CA HIS A 28 -21.63 7.48 46.52
C HIS A 28 -21.11 6.21 47.23
N THR A 29 -20.03 5.64 46.72
CA THR A 29 -19.25 4.63 47.44
C THR A 29 -17.85 5.18 47.69
N THR A 30 -17.63 5.66 48.91
CA THR A 30 -16.31 5.95 49.49
C THR A 30 -15.50 4.66 49.61
N LEU A 31 -14.39 4.58 48.89
CA LEU A 31 -13.35 3.56 49.08
C LEU A 31 -12.15 4.18 49.81
N THR A 32 -11.92 3.70 51.03
CA THR A 32 -10.74 3.94 51.86
C THR A 32 -9.52 3.26 51.25
N PRO A 33 -8.32 3.86 51.27
CA PRO A 33 -7.15 3.32 50.57
C PRO A 33 -6.53 2.14 51.33
N ALA A 34 -6.45 0.99 50.65
CA ALA A 34 -5.66 -0.14 51.09
C ALA A 34 -4.17 0.13 50.84
N LYS A 35 -3.41 -0.04 51.92
CA LYS A 35 -1.96 0.07 52.07
C LYS A 35 -1.27 -1.03 51.25
N LEU A 36 -0.65 -0.68 50.11
CA LEU A 36 0.24 -1.58 49.38
C LEU A 36 1.69 -1.18 49.63
N THR A 37 2.42 -2.17 50.14
CA THR A 37 3.82 -2.13 50.56
C THR A 37 4.77 -2.01 49.37
N MET A 38 5.73 -1.08 49.49
CA MET A 38 6.96 -1.02 48.68
C MET A 38 7.71 -2.35 48.71
N SER A 39 8.06 -2.87 47.53
CA SER A 39 9.30 -3.63 47.32
C SER A 39 9.45 -3.96 45.83
N GLN A 40 10.62 -3.62 45.28
CA GLN A 40 11.19 -4.12 44.02
C GLN A 40 10.72 -3.51 42.69
N TYR A 41 11.16 -2.28 42.43
CA TYR A 41 11.75 -1.94 41.12
C TYR A 41 12.98 -1.07 41.37
N ALA A 42 14.15 -1.69 41.38
CA ALA A 42 15.43 -1.01 41.34
C ALA A 42 16.10 -1.33 40.01
N LYS A 43 16.55 -0.26 39.33
CA LYS A 43 17.45 -0.20 38.17
C LYS A 43 16.82 -0.41 36.79
N LEU A 44 16.33 0.69 36.23
CA LEU A 44 16.47 1.01 34.80
C LEU A 44 17.51 2.14 34.68
N PRO A 45 18.46 2.09 33.73
CA PRO A 45 19.36 3.19 33.47
C PRO A 45 18.61 4.33 32.77
N THR A 46 18.59 5.50 33.40
CA THR A 46 18.15 6.77 32.80
C THR A 46 19.15 7.16 31.71
N ALA A 47 18.70 7.18 30.46
CA ALA A 47 19.41 7.87 29.39
C ALA A 47 19.08 9.37 29.45
N ASP A 48 20.13 10.17 29.38
CA ASP A 48 20.16 11.62 29.50
C ASP A 48 19.51 12.31 28.27
N PRO A 49 18.50 13.18 28.42
CA PRO A 49 17.73 13.72 27.29
C PRO A 49 18.43 14.84 26.49
N GLU A 50 19.70 15.15 26.77
CA GLU A 50 20.44 16.26 26.12
C GLU A 50 21.46 15.83 25.04
N LYS A 51 21.37 14.59 24.51
CA LYS A 51 22.31 14.08 23.48
C LYS A 51 21.70 13.50 22.20
N LEU A 52 20.48 13.91 21.84
CA LEU A 52 19.78 13.44 20.63
C LEU A 52 19.57 14.51 19.54
N GLN A 53 20.29 15.63 19.62
CA GLN A 53 20.52 16.49 18.46
C GLN A 53 21.86 16.13 17.85
N ASP A 54 21.88 15.89 16.53
CA ASP A 54 23.02 15.48 15.69
C ASP A 54 23.23 13.96 15.53
N GLN A 55 22.25 13.29 14.91
CA GLN A 55 22.53 12.08 14.12
C GLN A 55 21.98 12.24 12.70
N ASN A 56 22.87 12.67 11.80
CA ASN A 56 22.73 12.54 10.36
C ASN A 56 22.37 11.10 9.99
N CYS A 57 21.34 10.94 9.15
CA CYS A 57 20.97 9.69 8.52
C CYS A 57 22.15 9.12 7.71
N SER A 58 22.90 8.19 8.28
CA SER A 58 23.88 7.38 7.58
C SER A 58 23.66 5.90 7.88
N VAL A 59 23.28 5.16 6.84
CA VAL A 59 22.96 3.72 6.85
C VAL A 59 24.22 2.89 7.13
N LEU A 60 24.18 2.04 8.15
CA LEU A 60 25.18 1.00 8.38
C LEU A 60 24.53 -0.38 8.26
N VAL A 61 24.85 -1.08 7.17
CA VAL A 61 24.49 -2.48 6.93
C VAL A 61 25.52 -3.39 7.61
N ALA A 62 25.10 -4.12 8.64
CA ALA A 62 25.93 -5.15 9.25
C ALA A 62 25.77 -6.49 8.50
N TYR A 63 26.90 -7.05 8.06
CA TYR A 63 27.01 -8.37 7.43
C TYR A 63 27.32 -9.42 8.50
N HIS A 64 26.64 -10.57 8.50
CA HIS A 64 27.13 -11.76 9.20
C HIS A 64 26.66 -13.07 8.53
N PRO A 65 27.55 -14.06 8.32
CA PRO A 65 27.23 -15.35 7.71
C PRO A 65 27.10 -16.49 8.74
N ASN A 66 26.22 -17.49 8.50
CA ASN A 66 26.56 -18.93 8.38
C ASN A 66 25.37 -19.91 8.58
N PHE A 67 25.22 -20.76 7.56
CA PHE A 67 24.85 -22.19 7.48
C PHE A 67 23.73 -22.83 8.32
N ALA A 68 22.82 -23.51 7.59
CA ALA A 68 22.40 -24.90 7.88
C ALA A 68 21.98 -25.65 6.60
N GLN A 69 22.44 -26.90 6.45
CA GLN A 69 22.19 -27.79 5.30
C GLN A 69 20.81 -28.48 5.37
N PRO A 70 20.18 -28.82 4.22
CA PRO A 70 18.91 -29.54 4.22
C PRO A 70 19.07 -31.06 4.39
N ALA A 71 18.21 -31.64 5.23
CA ALA A 71 18.10 -33.08 5.46
C ALA A 71 17.48 -33.82 4.25
N GLN A 72 18.00 -35.01 3.95
CA GLN A 72 17.47 -35.91 2.92
C GLN A 72 16.36 -36.82 3.46
N PRO A 73 15.30 -37.14 2.67
CA PRO A 73 14.35 -38.18 3.02
C PRO A 73 14.80 -39.57 2.55
N ARG A 74 14.69 -40.56 3.45
CA ARG A 74 14.76 -41.99 3.15
C ARG A 74 13.49 -42.44 2.43
N CYS A 75 13.64 -43.20 1.33
CA CYS A 75 12.58 -44.05 0.80
C CYS A 75 13.07 -45.49 0.72
N GLU A 76 12.53 -46.36 1.59
CA GLU A 76 12.53 -47.81 1.42
C GLU A 76 11.35 -48.24 0.53
N GLY A 77 11.54 -49.29 -0.27
CA GLY A 77 10.43 -50.05 -0.86
C GLY A 77 10.47 -50.22 -2.38
N GLN A 78 10.89 -51.42 -2.79
CA GLN A 78 11.25 -51.87 -4.14
C GLN A 78 10.08 -52.03 -5.14
N SER A 79 8.99 -51.27 -5.01
CA SER A 79 7.82 -51.30 -5.90
C SER A 79 7.63 -50.03 -6.75
N CYS A 80 8.39 -48.97 -6.49
CA CYS A 80 8.20 -47.67 -7.16
C CYS A 80 8.80 -47.58 -8.58
N ARG A 81 9.57 -48.57 -9.03
CA ARG A 81 10.42 -48.44 -10.23
C ARG A 81 9.63 -48.49 -11.55
N ARG A 82 8.54 -49.25 -11.67
CA ARG A 82 7.80 -49.37 -12.94
C ARG A 82 6.83 -48.21 -13.20
N THR A 83 6.28 -47.60 -12.14
CA THR A 83 5.34 -46.47 -12.24
C THR A 83 6.08 -45.14 -12.40
N PHE A 84 7.26 -45.02 -11.80
CA PHE A 84 8.14 -43.85 -11.96
C PHE A 84 8.61 -43.68 -13.41
N TRP A 85 9.06 -44.74 -14.07
CA TRP A 85 9.53 -44.63 -15.46
C TRP A 85 8.43 -44.22 -16.45
N LYS A 86 7.19 -44.66 -16.26
CA LYS A 86 6.06 -44.22 -17.09
C LYS A 86 5.72 -42.74 -16.87
N ARG A 87 5.72 -42.29 -15.61
CA ARG A 87 5.46 -40.87 -15.29
C ARG A 87 6.61 -39.96 -15.71
N PHE A 88 7.86 -40.42 -15.58
CA PHE A 88 9.06 -39.71 -16.02
C PHE A 88 9.14 -39.57 -17.54
N LEU A 89 8.77 -40.63 -18.29
CA LEU A 89 8.68 -40.58 -19.76
C LEU A 89 7.58 -39.63 -20.23
N ILE A 90 6.41 -39.65 -19.59
CA ILE A 90 5.32 -38.72 -19.93
C ILE A 90 5.72 -37.27 -19.61
N CYS A 91 6.31 -37.01 -18.44
CA CYS A 91 6.76 -35.66 -18.07
C CYS A 91 7.90 -35.17 -18.99
N SER A 92 8.85 -36.05 -19.34
CA SER A 92 9.90 -35.72 -20.30
C SER A 92 9.32 -35.43 -21.68
N PHE A 93 8.34 -36.22 -22.14
CA PHE A 93 7.71 -35.98 -23.44
C PHE A 93 6.95 -34.66 -23.46
N VAL A 94 6.20 -34.34 -22.40
CA VAL A 94 5.52 -33.04 -22.25
C VAL A 94 6.54 -31.89 -22.21
N PHE A 95 7.64 -32.04 -21.46
CA PHE A 95 8.71 -31.05 -21.40
C PHE A 95 9.38 -30.85 -22.76
N PHE A 96 9.69 -31.92 -23.50
CA PHE A 96 10.25 -31.79 -24.84
C PHE A 96 9.24 -31.18 -25.81
N LEU A 97 7.95 -31.45 -25.67
CA LEU A 97 6.92 -30.87 -26.53
C LEU A 97 6.76 -29.37 -26.25
N THR A 98 6.67 -28.95 -24.98
CA THR A 98 6.59 -27.54 -24.60
C THR A 98 7.88 -26.80 -24.91
N PHE A 99 9.04 -27.41 -24.67
CA PHE A 99 10.35 -26.84 -25.02
C PHE A 99 10.52 -26.69 -26.53
N ASN A 100 10.09 -27.65 -27.35
CA ASN A 100 10.16 -27.49 -28.80
C ASN A 100 9.17 -26.45 -29.32
N VAL A 101 7.96 -26.35 -28.75
CA VAL A 101 7.00 -25.28 -29.09
C VAL A 101 7.56 -23.91 -28.70
N ALA A 102 8.07 -23.76 -27.48
CA ALA A 102 8.71 -22.52 -27.01
C ALA A 102 9.94 -22.16 -27.85
N ARG A 103 10.82 -23.14 -28.14
CA ARG A 103 11.98 -22.93 -29.01
C ARG A 103 11.58 -22.53 -30.43
N ASN A 104 10.51 -23.09 -30.98
CA ASN A 104 10.03 -22.74 -32.32
C ASN A 104 9.37 -21.34 -32.33
N MET A 105 8.71 -20.95 -31.23
CA MET A 105 8.23 -19.58 -31.03
C MET A 105 9.40 -18.59 -30.94
N CYS A 106 10.46 -18.90 -30.19
CA CYS A 106 11.65 -18.04 -30.10
C CYS A 106 12.45 -17.98 -31.41
N ARG A 107 12.36 -18.99 -32.29
CA ARG A 107 13.08 -19.00 -33.58
C ARG A 107 12.41 -18.16 -34.67
N ASN A 108 11.11 -17.88 -34.54
CA ASN A 108 10.33 -17.11 -35.52
C ASN A 108 10.19 -15.62 -35.15
N PHE A 109 10.83 -15.16 -34.07
CA PHE A 109 11.02 -13.75 -33.75
C PHE A 109 12.51 -13.39 -33.91
N PRO A 110 12.93 -12.80 -35.04
CA PRO A 110 14.29 -12.31 -35.19
C PRO A 110 14.39 -10.94 -34.51
N GLY A 111 14.98 -10.87 -33.32
CA GLY A 111 15.12 -9.58 -32.65
C GLY A 111 15.96 -9.47 -31.38
N PHE A 112 16.49 -10.56 -30.81
CA PHE A 112 17.28 -10.45 -29.58
C PHE A 112 18.48 -11.39 -29.59
N TYR A 113 19.50 -11.01 -30.35
CA TYR A 113 20.89 -11.37 -30.07
C TYR A 113 21.77 -10.21 -30.52
N GLN A 114 22.09 -9.32 -29.60
CA GLN A 114 23.34 -8.56 -29.68
C GLN A 114 23.96 -8.50 -28.29
N ASP A 115 25.08 -9.22 -28.18
CA ASP A 115 25.97 -9.24 -27.04
C ASP A 115 26.74 -7.92 -26.93
N SER A 116 26.96 -7.51 -25.66
CA SER A 116 28.16 -6.83 -25.12
C SER A 116 28.26 -5.31 -25.40
N TYR A 117 28.54 -4.40 -24.46
CA TYR A 117 29.56 -4.32 -23.40
C TYR A 117 29.26 -3.12 -22.46
N TYR A 118 29.48 -3.27 -21.13
CA TYR A 118 29.75 -2.24 -20.10
C TYR A 118 29.17 -0.81 -20.22
N THR A 119 28.36 -0.41 -19.24
CA THR A 119 28.78 0.49 -18.14
C THR A 119 27.86 0.31 -16.92
N ASP A 120 28.44 0.49 -15.73
CA ASP A 120 27.81 0.37 -14.41
C ASP A 120 26.57 1.27 -14.28
N GLU A 121 25.40 0.66 -14.21
CA GLU A 121 24.27 1.21 -13.48
C GLU A 121 23.51 0.01 -12.89
N PHE A 122 23.09 0.15 -11.64
CA PHE A 122 22.49 -0.92 -10.83
C PHE A 122 21.05 -1.17 -11.30
N ASP A 123 20.92 -1.70 -12.52
CA ASP A 123 19.64 -1.96 -13.17
C ASP A 123 19.06 -3.28 -12.65
N LEU A 124 18.15 -3.14 -11.69
CA LEU A 124 17.33 -4.25 -11.17
C LEU A 124 16.48 -4.74 -12.34
N GLY A 125 16.93 -5.81 -13.02
CA GLY A 125 16.32 -6.43 -14.20
C GLY A 125 14.86 -6.88 -14.05
N LEU A 126 13.98 -5.91 -13.81
CA LEU A 126 12.54 -5.95 -13.91
C LEU A 126 12.25 -5.61 -15.37
N ASN A 127 11.62 -6.55 -16.07
CA ASN A 127 11.24 -6.34 -17.45
C ASN A 127 10.17 -5.23 -17.48
N TYR A 128 10.56 -4.00 -17.83
CA TYR A 128 9.70 -2.82 -17.97
C TYR A 128 8.85 -2.85 -19.26
N ASP A 129 8.45 -4.04 -19.74
CA ASP A 129 7.51 -4.22 -20.84
C ASP A 129 6.12 -3.69 -20.42
N GLY A 130 5.95 -2.37 -20.45
CA GLY A 130 4.70 -1.68 -20.09
C GLY A 130 4.85 -0.29 -19.48
N LEU A 131 6.04 0.08 -18.97
CA LEU A 131 6.27 1.42 -18.40
C LEU A 131 6.72 2.36 -19.52
N ARG A 132 5.81 3.24 -19.98
CA ARG A 132 6.17 4.30 -20.92
C ARG A 132 6.67 5.49 -20.12
N ILE A 133 7.95 5.82 -20.22
CA ILE A 133 8.51 6.98 -19.54
C ILE A 133 8.25 8.22 -20.42
N CYS A 134 7.77 9.31 -19.82
CA CYS A 134 7.64 10.58 -20.54
C CYS A 134 8.98 11.33 -20.59
N GLU A 135 9.97 10.72 -21.22
CA GLU A 135 11.25 11.37 -21.48
C GLU A 135 11.07 12.38 -22.63
N ASP A 136 11.70 13.55 -22.51
CA ASP A 136 11.80 14.56 -23.57
C ASP A 136 10.51 15.24 -24.05
N VAL A 137 9.45 15.26 -23.23
CA VAL A 137 8.21 15.98 -23.56
C VAL A 137 8.02 17.20 -22.66
N ASP A 138 7.73 18.35 -23.26
CA ASP A 138 7.32 19.55 -22.52
C ASP A 138 5.99 19.28 -21.80
N LEU A 139 6.03 19.26 -20.47
CA LEU A 139 4.86 18.99 -19.65
C LEU A 139 4.20 20.28 -19.19
N ILE A 140 2.88 20.36 -19.36
CA ILE A 140 2.03 21.44 -18.90
C ILE A 140 1.22 21.01 -17.66
N PRO A 141 1.13 21.84 -16.62
CA PRO A 141 0.30 21.54 -15.46
C PRO A 141 -1.19 21.48 -15.80
N TRP A 142 -1.89 20.51 -15.23
CA TRP A 142 -3.35 20.46 -15.23
C TRP A 142 -3.92 21.65 -14.44
N ARG A 143 -4.99 22.27 -14.97
CA ARG A 143 -5.54 23.52 -14.42
C ARG A 143 -6.66 23.32 -13.39
N GLY A 144 -7.06 22.08 -13.11
CA GLY A 144 -8.12 21.82 -12.15
C GLY A 144 -7.67 21.92 -10.69
N ASN A 145 -8.61 21.71 -9.77
CA ASN A 145 -8.28 21.71 -8.35
C ASN A 145 -7.66 20.36 -7.96
N GLY A 146 -6.40 20.39 -7.53
CA GLY A 146 -5.69 19.23 -6.99
C GLY A 146 -5.51 19.25 -5.48
N ASN A 147 -5.90 20.33 -4.79
CA ASN A 147 -5.64 20.47 -3.37
C ASN A 147 -6.93 20.26 -2.56
N PHE A 148 -6.85 19.36 -1.60
CA PHE A 148 -7.94 18.96 -0.72
C PHE A 148 -7.48 18.95 0.72
N GLU A 149 -8.40 19.25 1.63
CA GLU A 149 -8.14 19.29 3.07
C GLU A 149 -9.37 18.79 3.81
N PHE A 150 -9.15 18.03 4.87
CA PHE A 150 -10.22 17.58 5.76
C PHE A 150 -9.75 17.52 7.22
N ASP A 151 -10.71 17.55 8.13
CA ASP A 151 -10.49 17.39 9.57
C ASP A 151 -10.44 15.89 9.92
N PRO A 152 -9.29 15.36 10.37
CA PRO A 152 -9.15 13.94 10.71
C PRO A 152 -9.94 13.52 11.96
N GLU A 153 -10.50 14.45 12.74
CA GLU A 153 -11.42 14.11 13.83
C GLU A 153 -12.83 13.77 13.32
N LEU A 154 -13.21 14.32 12.16
CA LEU A 154 -14.54 14.11 11.54
C LEU A 154 -14.55 12.96 10.53
N ILE A 155 -13.37 12.62 10.00
CA ILE A 155 -13.18 11.61 8.96
C ILE A 155 -12.48 10.40 9.56
N ARG A 156 -13.01 9.21 9.28
CA ARG A 156 -12.41 7.95 9.73
C ARG A 156 -11.72 7.19 8.62
N SER A 157 -12.01 7.49 7.36
CA SER A 157 -11.42 6.77 6.23
C SER A 157 -10.97 7.75 5.14
N LEU A 158 -9.76 7.54 4.63
CA LEU A 158 -9.24 8.21 3.44
C LEU A 158 -9.08 7.18 2.32
N ILE A 159 -9.72 7.47 1.18
CA ILE A 159 -9.66 6.63 -0.01
C ILE A 159 -9.09 7.44 -1.17
N VAL A 160 -7.95 7.03 -1.73
CA VAL A 160 -7.35 7.62 -2.92
C VAL A 160 -7.32 6.59 -4.03
N LYS A 161 -8.03 6.87 -5.12
CA LYS A 161 -8.19 5.94 -6.25
C LYS A 161 -7.89 6.62 -7.56
N LEU A 162 -7.09 5.97 -8.39
CA LEU A 162 -6.92 6.36 -9.79
C LEU A 162 -7.56 5.33 -10.73
N ASN A 163 -8.35 5.84 -11.68
CA ASN A 163 -8.99 5.07 -12.73
C ASN A 163 -8.53 5.58 -14.09
N GLY A 164 -7.79 4.75 -14.82
CA GLY A 164 -7.20 5.09 -16.11
C GLY A 164 -5.74 4.65 -16.16
N MET A 165 -4.99 5.23 -17.10
CA MET A 165 -3.57 4.99 -17.28
C MET A 165 -2.75 6.24 -16.97
N THR A 166 -1.57 6.03 -16.42
CA THR A 166 -0.50 7.03 -16.25
C THR A 166 0.83 6.38 -16.67
N GLN A 167 1.80 7.21 -17.04
CA GLN A 167 3.11 6.75 -17.49
C GLN A 167 4.03 6.37 -16.33
N HIS A 168 3.95 7.14 -15.25
CA HIS A 168 4.54 6.88 -13.96
C HIS A 168 3.99 7.95 -13.00
N GLY A 169 3.70 7.57 -11.77
CA GLY A 169 3.27 8.50 -10.74
C GLY A 169 3.89 8.16 -9.39
N THR A 170 3.83 9.11 -8.47
CA THR A 170 4.29 8.91 -7.11
C THR A 170 3.17 9.18 -6.12
N VAL A 171 3.12 8.41 -5.04
CA VAL A 171 2.32 8.75 -3.86
C VAL A 171 3.26 8.87 -2.69
N ASN A 172 3.31 10.03 -2.06
CA ASN A 172 4.07 10.30 -0.85
C ASN A 172 3.10 10.44 0.31
N ILE A 173 3.29 9.64 1.36
CA ILE A 173 2.47 9.63 2.57
C ILE A 173 3.38 9.96 3.74
N HIS A 174 3.14 11.09 4.40
CA HIS A 174 4.02 11.62 5.44
C HIS A 174 3.25 12.45 6.48
N SER A 175 3.95 12.91 7.52
CA SER A 175 3.44 13.94 8.44
C SER A 175 3.82 15.35 7.98
N HIS A 176 3.09 16.37 8.44
CA HIS A 176 3.41 17.79 8.13
C HIS A 176 4.83 18.17 8.56
N ASP A 177 5.55 18.88 7.69
CA ASP A 177 6.85 19.48 7.99
C ASP A 177 6.68 20.81 8.75
N GLY A 178 6.50 20.72 10.07
CA GLY A 178 6.36 21.91 10.94
C GLY A 178 5.02 22.65 10.78
N ASN A 179 4.92 23.84 11.39
CA ASN A 179 3.70 24.65 11.56
C ASN A 179 2.40 23.82 11.54
N GLU A 180 2.15 23.14 12.67
CA GLU A 180 1.06 22.19 12.88
C GLU A 180 -0.27 22.71 12.33
N ARG A 181 -0.70 22.13 11.20
CA ARG A 181 -2.09 22.20 10.76
C ARG A 181 -2.82 21.02 11.37
N ASN A 182 -4.00 21.27 11.92
CA ASN A 182 -4.83 20.21 12.51
C ASN A 182 -5.59 19.39 11.46
N SER A 183 -5.42 19.69 10.17
CA SER A 183 -6.09 19.05 9.05
C SER A 183 -5.16 18.10 8.30
N THR A 184 -5.71 17.03 7.74
CA THR A 184 -5.01 16.22 6.74
C THR A 184 -5.10 16.93 5.38
N GLN A 185 -3.98 16.98 4.65
CA GLN A 185 -3.88 17.61 3.34
C GLN A 185 -3.58 16.59 2.26
N ILE A 186 -4.20 16.77 1.11
CA ILE A 186 -3.96 15.96 -0.08
C ILE A 186 -3.70 16.90 -1.24
N SER A 187 -2.54 16.78 -1.87
CA SER A 187 -2.20 17.49 -3.11
C SER A 187 -2.07 16.49 -4.24
N VAL A 188 -2.78 16.73 -5.34
CA VAL A 188 -2.71 15.97 -6.58
C VAL A 188 -2.18 16.91 -7.65
N GLN A 189 -0.92 16.71 -8.01
CA GLN A 189 -0.28 17.43 -9.10
C GLN A 189 -0.33 16.55 -10.33
N VAL A 190 -0.86 17.07 -11.44
CA VAL A 190 -0.87 16.32 -12.70
C VAL A 190 -0.29 17.14 -13.84
N LEU A 191 0.58 16.49 -14.59
CA LEU A 191 1.38 17.05 -15.67
C LEU A 191 1.02 16.32 -16.97
N LEU A 192 0.81 17.09 -18.03
CA LEU A 192 0.23 16.62 -19.29
C LEU A 192 1.16 16.97 -20.45
N SER A 193 1.29 16.11 -21.45
CA SER A 193 2.01 16.45 -22.69
C SER A 193 1.19 17.27 -23.69
N ASP A 194 -0.14 17.20 -23.60
CA ASP A 194 -1.07 17.82 -24.55
C ASP A 194 -2.14 18.62 -23.81
N GLU A 195 -2.42 19.83 -24.29
CA GLU A 195 -3.48 20.71 -23.82
C GLU A 195 -4.88 20.09 -23.97
N ASN A 196 -5.07 19.19 -24.93
CA ASN A 196 -6.33 18.46 -25.12
C ASN A 196 -6.69 17.59 -23.91
N LEU A 197 -5.68 17.12 -23.16
CA LEU A 197 -5.86 16.31 -21.96
C LEU A 197 -6.48 17.09 -20.79
N GLN A 198 -6.41 18.43 -20.81
CA GLN A 198 -6.96 19.27 -19.73
C GLN A 198 -8.44 18.97 -19.44
N LYS A 199 -9.19 18.53 -20.46
CA LYS A 199 -10.63 18.24 -20.37
C LYS A 199 -10.93 16.76 -20.11
N THR A 200 -9.94 15.88 -20.25
CA THR A 200 -10.12 14.43 -20.08
C THR A 200 -9.72 13.97 -18.68
N ILE A 201 -8.83 14.73 -18.02
CA ILE A 201 -8.45 14.51 -16.63
C ILE A 201 -9.50 15.12 -15.70
N VAL A 202 -9.96 14.32 -14.75
CA VAL A 202 -10.89 14.74 -13.70
C VAL A 202 -10.31 14.32 -12.36
N VAL A 203 -10.16 15.27 -11.44
CA VAL A 203 -9.83 14.98 -10.03
C VAL A 203 -10.98 15.51 -9.19
N ASP A 204 -11.71 14.60 -8.56
CA ASP A 204 -12.85 14.92 -7.72
C ASP A 204 -12.58 14.43 -6.29
N ALA A 205 -13.06 15.21 -5.31
CA ALA A 205 -13.09 14.79 -3.92
C ALA A 205 -14.52 14.87 -3.40
N PHE A 206 -14.93 13.88 -2.62
CA PHE A 206 -16.23 13.89 -1.97
C PHE A 206 -16.22 13.16 -0.63
N LEU A 207 -17.14 13.58 0.21
CA LEU A 207 -17.39 12.99 1.52
C LEU A 207 -18.63 12.09 1.45
N GLN A 208 -18.47 10.80 1.75
CA GLN A 208 -19.57 9.87 1.88
C GLN A 208 -19.56 9.26 3.28
N GLY A 209 -20.45 9.75 4.15
CA GLY A 209 -20.42 9.38 5.56
C GLY A 209 -19.19 9.97 6.25
N ASP A 210 -18.35 9.10 6.81
CA ASP A 210 -17.06 9.40 7.45
C ASP A 210 -15.86 9.04 6.55
N ALA A 211 -16.09 8.72 5.28
CA ALA A 211 -15.04 8.46 4.30
C ALA A 211 -14.82 9.65 3.37
N PHE A 212 -13.62 10.22 3.40
CA PHE A 212 -13.15 11.22 2.45
C PHE A 212 -12.47 10.51 1.28
N SER A 213 -13.01 10.69 0.08
CA SER A 213 -12.48 10.02 -1.11
C SER A 213 -11.97 11.02 -2.14
N VAL A 214 -10.79 10.75 -2.70
CA VAL A 214 -10.21 11.45 -3.85
C VAL A 214 -10.13 10.48 -5.02
N PHE A 215 -10.82 10.81 -6.10
CA PHE A 215 -10.87 10.03 -7.32
C PHE A 215 -10.21 10.79 -8.46
N ILE A 216 -9.20 10.16 -9.06
CA ILE A 216 -8.48 10.68 -10.21
C ILE A 216 -8.88 9.83 -11.41
N THR A 217 -9.44 10.45 -12.44
CA THR A 217 -9.80 9.80 -13.70
C THR A 217 -8.88 10.31 -14.80
N THR A 218 -8.18 9.38 -15.45
CA THR A 218 -7.34 9.65 -16.60
C THR A 218 -7.81 8.83 -17.81
N PRO A 219 -7.37 9.14 -19.05
CA PRO A 219 -7.64 8.30 -20.19
C PRO A 219 -7.23 6.84 -19.96
N ARG A 220 -8.02 5.90 -20.48
CA ARG A 220 -7.73 4.46 -20.36
C ARG A 220 -6.59 3.99 -21.25
N GLU A 221 -6.30 4.74 -22.30
CA GLU A 221 -5.24 4.45 -23.26
C GLU A 221 -4.51 5.76 -23.55
N LEU A 222 -3.18 5.69 -23.52
CA LEU A 222 -2.28 6.80 -23.81
C LEU A 222 -1.28 6.32 -24.85
N THR A 223 -1.47 6.71 -26.12
CA THR A 223 -0.65 6.22 -27.25
C THR A 223 0.60 7.06 -27.47
N ASP A 224 0.44 8.37 -27.62
CA ASP A 224 1.55 9.32 -27.81
C ASP A 224 1.52 10.46 -26.76
N GLU A 225 0.51 10.41 -25.91
CA GLU A 225 0.23 11.38 -24.86
C GLU A 225 0.84 10.90 -23.53
N CYS A 226 1.33 11.82 -22.72
CA CYS A 226 1.80 11.57 -21.37
C CYS A 226 0.92 12.25 -20.32
N VAL A 227 0.64 11.50 -19.26
CA VAL A 227 0.04 11.95 -18.01
C VAL A 227 0.91 11.44 -16.87
N LYS A 228 1.55 12.37 -16.15
CA LYS A 228 2.18 12.10 -14.85
C LYS A 228 1.30 12.65 -13.74
N VAL A 229 1.25 11.92 -12.63
CA VAL A 229 0.44 12.28 -11.47
C VAL A 229 1.27 12.05 -10.22
N ASP A 230 1.43 13.08 -9.42
CA ASP A 230 2.09 13.03 -8.13
C ASP A 230 1.07 13.36 -7.05
N ILE A 231 0.98 12.51 -6.03
CA ILE A 231 0.03 12.62 -4.94
C ILE A 231 0.82 12.77 -3.64
N GLU A 232 0.52 13.80 -2.89
CA GLU A 232 1.09 14.06 -1.57
C GLU A 232 -0.05 13.98 -0.55
N ILE A 233 0.08 13.09 0.43
CA ILE A 233 -0.86 12.91 1.53
C ILE A 233 -0.10 13.23 2.82
N SER A 234 -0.49 14.32 3.46
CA SER A 234 0.16 14.81 4.67
C SER A 234 -0.79 14.85 5.86
N PHE A 235 -0.47 14.08 6.90
CA PHE A 235 -1.24 14.02 8.14
C PHE A 235 -0.66 14.99 9.19
N PRO A 236 -1.48 15.50 10.13
CA PRO A 236 -0.97 16.21 11.29
C PRO A 236 0.02 15.37 12.08
N SER A 237 1.19 15.92 12.40
CA SER A 237 2.22 15.26 13.21
C SER A 237 1.77 14.95 14.64
N THR A 238 0.74 15.65 15.13
CA THR A 238 0.12 15.44 16.44
C THR A 238 -0.99 14.38 16.42
N LEU A 239 -1.39 13.89 15.23
CA LEU A 239 -2.43 12.89 15.09
C LEU A 239 -1.86 11.51 15.50
N ALA A 240 -2.27 11.02 16.67
CA ALA A 240 -1.80 9.73 17.19
C ALA A 240 -2.45 8.52 16.50
N SER A 241 -3.68 8.68 16.00
CA SER A 241 -4.42 7.60 15.35
C SER A 241 -5.35 8.09 14.25
N PHE A 242 -5.48 7.31 13.19
CA PHE A 242 -6.46 7.49 12.13
C PHE A 242 -7.15 6.15 11.85
N GLY A 243 -8.31 6.16 11.22
CA GLY A 243 -8.99 4.91 10.86
C GLY A 243 -8.33 4.26 9.66
N ASP A 244 -9.00 4.27 8.51
CA ASP A 244 -8.61 3.45 7.36
C ASP A 244 -7.96 4.30 6.26
N LEU A 245 -6.88 3.80 5.68
CA LEU A 245 -6.19 4.40 4.54
C LEU A 245 -6.19 3.43 3.37
N GLU A 246 -6.91 3.74 2.31
CA GLU A 246 -6.91 2.97 1.05
C GLU A 246 -6.27 3.78 -0.07
N VAL A 247 -5.23 3.25 -0.70
CA VAL A 247 -4.54 3.86 -1.83
C VAL A 247 -4.45 2.85 -2.97
N LYS A 248 -5.25 3.05 -4.03
CA LYS A 248 -5.28 2.18 -5.22
C LYS A 248 -4.97 2.99 -6.47
N VAL A 249 -3.71 2.91 -6.90
CA VAL A 249 -3.17 3.76 -7.96
C VAL A 249 -2.31 2.90 -8.92
N PRO A 250 -2.79 2.58 -10.13
CA PRO A 250 -2.02 1.78 -11.07
C PRO A 250 -0.86 2.62 -11.65
N ASN A 251 0.32 2.02 -11.76
CA ASN A 251 1.54 2.62 -12.34
C ASN A 251 2.22 3.66 -11.43
N PHE A 252 2.14 3.45 -10.11
CA PHE A 252 2.74 4.34 -9.12
C PHE A 252 3.77 3.62 -8.27
N ASP A 253 4.81 4.36 -7.90
CA ASP A 253 5.57 4.10 -6.69
C ASP A 253 4.89 4.78 -5.49
N VAL A 254 4.69 4.04 -4.42
CA VAL A 254 4.05 4.53 -3.18
C VAL A 254 5.08 4.51 -2.07
N TYR A 255 5.32 5.67 -1.45
CA TYR A 255 6.27 5.88 -0.38
C TYR A 255 5.55 6.37 0.87
N GLU A 256 5.49 5.53 1.89
CA GLU A 256 5.26 5.97 3.25
C GLU A 256 6.60 6.30 3.91
N HIS A 257 6.74 7.52 4.41
CA HIS A 257 7.93 7.95 5.13
C HIS A 257 7.62 9.07 6.11
N CYS A 258 8.44 9.20 7.14
CA CYS A 258 8.36 10.33 8.08
C CYS A 258 6.99 10.52 8.74
N ILE A 259 6.20 9.44 8.89
CA ILE A 259 4.96 9.48 9.65
C ILE A 259 5.28 9.37 11.14
N ALA A 260 4.96 10.42 11.91
CA ALA A 260 5.27 10.52 13.33
C ALA A 260 4.28 9.71 14.18
N GLU A 261 4.63 8.46 14.52
CA GLU A 261 3.90 7.56 15.46
C GLU A 261 2.39 7.36 15.19
N LEU A 262 1.86 7.87 14.07
CA LEU A 262 0.46 7.74 13.67
C LEU A 262 0.10 6.28 13.43
N ARG A 263 -0.94 5.82 14.13
CA ARG A 263 -1.45 4.45 14.01
C ARG A 263 -2.73 4.41 13.19
N PHE A 264 -2.73 3.57 12.17
CA PHE A 264 -3.93 3.30 11.39
C PHE A 264 -4.71 2.12 11.96
N ASN A 265 -6.02 2.09 11.71
CA ASN A 265 -6.79 0.87 11.88
C ASN A 265 -6.46 -0.11 10.74
N GLU A 266 -6.75 0.27 9.50
CA GLU A 266 -6.44 -0.51 8.32
C GLU A 266 -5.66 0.32 7.30
N VAL A 267 -4.65 -0.28 6.66
CA VAL A 267 -3.95 0.33 5.52
C VAL A 267 -3.98 -0.66 4.37
N ASP A 268 -4.49 -0.23 3.23
CA ASP A 268 -4.53 -1.02 2.01
C ASP A 268 -3.94 -0.26 0.83
N ILE A 269 -2.71 -0.62 0.46
CA ILE A 269 -1.94 0.02 -0.61
C ILE A 269 -1.82 -0.96 -1.78
N GLY A 270 -2.20 -0.51 -2.98
CA GLY A 270 -2.17 -1.32 -4.19
C GLY A 270 -1.76 -0.53 -5.42
N THR A 271 -0.81 -1.07 -6.18
CA THR A 271 -0.39 -0.58 -7.50
C THR A 271 -0.33 -1.75 -8.48
N THR A 272 -0.41 -1.48 -9.78
CA THR A 272 -0.23 -2.53 -10.80
C THR A 272 1.24 -2.67 -11.17
N TYR A 273 1.88 -1.56 -11.53
CA TYR A 273 3.29 -1.49 -11.87
C TYR A 273 3.94 -0.44 -10.98
N GLY A 274 5.00 -0.80 -10.27
CA GLY A 274 5.64 0.07 -9.30
C GLY A 274 5.73 -0.55 -7.92
N ASN A 275 6.40 0.17 -7.05
CA ASN A 275 6.89 -0.29 -5.78
C ASN A 275 6.05 0.28 -4.63
N VAL A 276 6.01 -0.46 -3.53
CA VAL A 276 5.48 0.01 -2.25
C VAL A 276 6.64 0.03 -1.26
N PHE A 277 6.92 1.20 -0.72
CA PHE A 277 7.91 1.44 0.31
C PHE A 277 7.21 1.93 1.59
N ALA A 278 7.50 1.26 2.71
CA ALA A 278 7.06 1.68 4.03
C ALA A 278 8.28 1.95 4.93
N GLY A 279 8.44 3.19 5.40
CA GLY A 279 9.50 3.55 6.31
C GLY A 279 9.30 2.94 7.69
N ASN A 280 8.10 3.08 8.25
CA ASN A 280 7.70 2.52 9.54
C ASN A 280 6.17 2.59 9.71
N LEU A 281 5.44 1.83 8.89
CA LEU A 281 3.99 1.89 8.88
C LEU A 281 3.40 1.17 10.10
N VAL A 282 2.64 1.89 10.94
CA VAL A 282 1.96 1.32 12.11
C VAL A 282 0.47 1.18 11.85
N ALA A 283 -0.07 -0.04 11.84
CA ALA A 283 -1.49 -0.28 11.55
C ALA A 283 -2.04 -1.50 12.28
N SER A 284 -3.34 -1.60 12.56
CA SER A 284 -3.87 -2.87 13.09
C SER A 284 -3.77 -3.97 12.03
N SER A 285 -4.16 -3.65 10.81
CA SER A 285 -4.03 -4.51 9.63
C SER A 285 -3.37 -3.75 8.48
N ALA A 286 -2.37 -4.35 7.85
CA ALA A 286 -1.67 -3.76 6.70
C ALA A 286 -1.69 -4.71 5.49
N TYR A 287 -2.16 -4.20 4.37
CA TYR A 287 -2.25 -4.89 3.09
C TYR A 287 -1.44 -4.11 2.05
N ALA A 288 -0.47 -4.78 1.43
CA ALA A 288 0.35 -4.22 0.36
C ALA A 288 0.30 -5.13 -0.87
N SER A 289 0.08 -4.54 -2.05
CA SER A 289 -0.02 -5.32 -3.28
C SER A 289 0.60 -4.63 -4.49
N THR A 290 1.32 -5.42 -5.31
CA THR A 290 1.77 -4.99 -6.64
C THR A 290 1.72 -6.14 -7.65
N THR A 291 1.38 -5.86 -8.91
CA THR A 291 1.44 -6.89 -9.96
C THR A 291 2.85 -7.01 -10.52
N ASN A 292 3.57 -5.91 -10.67
CA ASN A 292 4.94 -5.88 -11.13
C ASN A 292 5.75 -4.80 -10.38
N GLY A 293 6.57 -5.23 -9.43
CA GLY A 293 7.37 -4.33 -8.60
C GLY A 293 7.75 -4.98 -7.28
N ALA A 294 8.20 -4.16 -6.34
CA ALA A 294 8.65 -4.61 -5.04
C ALA A 294 7.78 -4.07 -3.91
N ILE A 295 7.67 -4.85 -2.83
CA ILE A 295 7.16 -4.37 -1.54
C ILE A 295 8.32 -4.42 -0.55
N THR A 296 8.69 -3.27 0.01
CA THR A 296 9.82 -3.16 0.92
C THR A 296 9.50 -2.25 2.09
N GLY A 297 10.09 -2.50 3.26
CA GLY A 297 9.91 -1.59 4.38
C GLY A 297 9.81 -2.23 5.76
N HIS A 298 9.37 -1.42 6.71
CA HIS A 298 9.06 -1.83 8.07
C HIS A 298 7.57 -1.64 8.36
N PHE A 299 6.96 -2.66 8.96
CA PHE A 299 5.54 -2.71 9.27
C PHE A 299 5.36 -3.13 10.73
N ALA A 300 4.75 -2.27 11.54
CA ALA A 300 4.34 -2.62 12.89
C ALA A 300 2.84 -2.90 12.89
N VAL A 301 2.45 -4.16 13.12
CA VAL A 301 1.03 -4.58 13.06
C VAL A 301 0.51 -5.09 14.40
N SER A 302 -0.82 -5.13 14.60
CA SER A 302 -1.39 -5.79 15.79
C SER A 302 -2.30 -6.98 15.47
N GLN A 303 -2.82 -7.07 14.25
CA GLN A 303 -3.74 -8.11 13.82
C GLN A 303 -3.22 -8.85 12.59
N SER A 304 -2.93 -8.15 11.50
CA SER A 304 -2.51 -8.81 10.25
C SER A 304 -1.53 -8.00 9.42
N PHE A 305 -0.65 -8.72 8.73
CA PHE A 305 0.12 -8.22 7.60
C PHE A 305 -0.05 -9.15 6.40
N GLU A 306 -0.44 -8.59 5.26
CA GLU A 306 -0.53 -9.29 3.99
C GLU A 306 0.21 -8.55 2.87
N ALA A 307 1.16 -9.23 2.23
CA ALA A 307 1.88 -8.70 1.07
C ALA A 307 1.72 -9.62 -0.16
N ASN A 308 1.24 -9.09 -1.28
CA ASN A 308 1.05 -9.85 -2.51
C ASN A 308 1.78 -9.22 -3.70
N VAL A 309 2.68 -10.00 -4.30
CA VAL A 309 3.40 -9.63 -5.52
C VAL A 309 3.19 -10.69 -6.60
N ALA A 310 2.82 -10.31 -7.82
CA ALA A 310 2.80 -11.27 -8.92
C ALA A 310 4.21 -11.43 -9.52
N ASN A 311 4.84 -10.35 -9.97
CA ASN A 311 6.21 -10.37 -10.49
C ASN A 311 7.06 -9.38 -9.69
N GLY A 312 8.17 -9.85 -9.10
CA GLY A 312 9.01 -9.06 -8.20
C GLY A 312 9.07 -9.65 -6.79
N TRP A 313 9.45 -8.85 -5.80
CA TRP A 313 9.83 -9.37 -4.48
C TRP A 313 9.20 -8.65 -3.30
N VAL A 314 9.17 -9.35 -2.17
CA VAL A 314 8.82 -8.79 -0.87
C VAL A 314 10.06 -8.82 0.02
N ASN A 315 10.45 -7.67 0.58
CA ASN A 315 11.53 -7.55 1.56
C ASN A 315 11.08 -6.64 2.70
N ALA A 316 10.42 -7.23 3.70
CA ALA A 316 9.81 -6.48 4.79
C ALA A 316 10.33 -6.94 6.16
N THR A 317 10.42 -6.00 7.09
CA THR A 317 10.48 -6.29 8.53
C THR A 317 9.07 -6.09 9.07
N VAL A 318 8.55 -7.06 9.82
CA VAL A 318 7.19 -7.04 10.35
C VAL A 318 7.23 -7.37 11.83
N GLU A 319 6.82 -6.44 12.68
CA GLU A 319 6.80 -6.65 14.13
C GLU A 319 5.41 -6.43 14.74
N PRO A 320 5.03 -7.17 15.78
CA PRO A 320 3.81 -6.89 16.50
C PRO A 320 4.01 -5.73 17.49
N PHE A 321 3.11 -4.73 17.51
CA PHE A 321 3.14 -3.67 18.53
C PHE A 321 2.18 -3.90 19.71
N ALA A 322 1.36 -4.94 19.64
CA ALA A 322 0.42 -5.33 20.70
C ALA A 322 0.57 -6.81 21.05
N GLU A 323 0.27 -7.16 22.31
CA GLU A 323 0.25 -8.56 22.73
C GLU A 323 -0.93 -9.29 22.08
N GLY A 324 -0.69 -10.46 21.52
CA GLY A 324 -1.74 -11.27 20.92
C GLY A 324 -1.25 -12.20 19.83
N LYS A 325 -2.19 -12.97 19.27
CA LYS A 325 -1.96 -13.68 18.01
C LYS A 325 -2.21 -12.70 16.87
N TRP A 326 -1.35 -12.74 15.87
CA TRP A 326 -1.45 -11.95 14.66
C TRP A 326 -1.11 -12.85 13.46
N ASP A 327 -1.65 -12.47 12.30
CA ASP A 327 -1.52 -13.23 11.06
C ASP A 327 -0.49 -12.58 10.14
N LEU A 328 0.37 -13.41 9.55
CA LEU A 328 1.42 -12.99 8.63
C LEU A 328 1.30 -13.78 7.33
N SER A 329 1.08 -13.08 6.21
CA SER A 329 1.03 -13.66 4.88
C SER A 329 1.86 -12.82 3.91
N ALA A 330 2.77 -13.45 3.18
CA ALA A 330 3.45 -12.80 2.08
C ALA A 330 3.65 -13.78 0.93
N LYS A 331 3.41 -13.31 -0.29
CA LYS A 331 3.46 -14.13 -1.49
C LYS A 331 4.10 -13.37 -2.65
N SER A 332 5.02 -14.05 -3.35
CA SER A 332 5.47 -13.68 -4.69
C SER A 332 5.23 -14.85 -5.65
N VAL A 333 4.64 -14.61 -6.82
CA VAL A 333 4.46 -15.67 -7.85
C VAL A 333 5.76 -15.89 -8.63
N ASN A 334 6.35 -14.80 -9.14
CA ASN A 334 7.59 -14.78 -9.91
C ASN A 334 8.61 -13.86 -9.22
N GLY A 335 9.24 -14.37 -8.16
CA GLY A 335 10.30 -13.69 -7.44
C GLY A 335 10.54 -14.33 -6.07
N TRP A 336 10.85 -13.52 -5.07
CA TRP A 336 11.21 -14.02 -3.73
C TRP A 336 10.51 -13.23 -2.63
N VAL A 337 10.46 -13.85 -1.45
CA VAL A 337 9.91 -13.26 -0.23
C VAL A 337 10.97 -13.40 0.86
N LYS A 338 11.33 -12.28 1.48
CA LYS A 338 12.16 -12.19 2.68
C LYS A 338 11.39 -11.40 3.73
N LEU A 339 11.09 -12.05 4.83
CA LEU A 339 10.47 -11.43 6.00
C LEU A 339 11.43 -11.53 7.18
N ALA A 340 11.69 -10.41 7.83
CA ALA A 340 12.24 -10.37 9.18
C ALA A 340 11.08 -10.15 10.15
N VAL A 341 11.03 -10.94 11.22
CA VAL A 341 10.00 -10.92 12.27
C VAL A 341 10.69 -10.95 13.61
#